data_AF-A0A937VST6-F1
#
_entry.id   AF-A0A937VST6-F1
#
_cell.length_a   1.000
_cell.length_b   1.000
_cell.length_c   1.000
_cell.angle_alpha   90.00
_cell.angle_beta   90.00
_cell.angle_gamma   90.00
#
_symmetry.space_group_name_H-M   'P 1'
#
loop_
_entity.id
_entity.type
_entity.pdbx_description
1 polymer ?
#
loop_
_entity_poly.entity_id
_entity_poly.type
_entity_poly.pdbx_seq_one_letter_code
_entity_poly.pdbx_strand_id
1 'polypeptide(L)' 'MVPKILTQLEALSFRLQQRYMTSRRTSEVVEPGRILFHPQDCESRIMLEYQKRLKKLKLK' A
#
# COMPACT_ATOMS: atom_id res chain seq x y z
N MET A 1 -15.60 2.29 34.98
CA MET A 1 -15.28 3.59 34.33
C MET A 1 -14.07 3.54 33.40
N VAL A 2 -13.02 2.78 33.74
CA VAL A 2 -11.85 2.50 32.88
C VAL A 2 -12.14 2.08 31.43
N PRO A 3 -13.14 1.21 31.11
CA PRO A 3 -13.33 0.74 29.73
C PRO A 3 -13.74 1.86 28.78
N LYS A 4 -14.57 2.83 29.22
CA LYS A 4 -14.99 3.96 28.37
C LYS A 4 -13.83 4.86 27.97
N ILE A 5 -12.90 5.09 28.90
CA ILE A 5 -11.71 5.91 28.65
C ILE A 5 -10.78 5.19 27.66
N LEU A 6 -10.57 3.89 27.83
CA LEU A 6 -9.77 3.08 26.90
C LEU A 6 -10.40 3.05 25.50
N THR A 7 -11.72 2.90 25.38
CA THR A 7 -12.43 2.94 24.08
C THR A 7 -12.28 4.29 23.39
N GLN A 8 -12.31 5.39 24.15
CA GLN A 8 -12.11 6.73 23.60
C GLN A 8 -10.67 6.95 23.12
N LEU A 9 -9.68 6.44 23.87
CA LEU A 9 -8.27 6.47 23.48
C LEU A 9 -8.00 5.60 22.25
N GLU A 10 -8.64 4.44 22.16
CA GLU A 10 -8.55 3.55 21.00
C GLU A 10 -9.12 4.23 19.75
N ALA A 11 -10.31 4.83 19.85
CA ALA A 11 -10.92 5.59 18.76
C ALA A 11 -10.05 6.80 18.32
N LEU A 12 -9.41 7.48 19.28
CA LEU A 12 -8.48 8.57 19.00
C LEU A 12 -7.22 8.05 18.29
N SER A 13 -6.63 6.96 18.78
CA SER A 13 -5.45 6.34 18.20
C SER A 13 -5.69 5.88 16.77
N PHE A 14 -6.85 5.28 16.49
CA PHE A 14 -7.27 4.87 15.16
C PHE A 14 -7.37 6.06 14.19
N ARG A 15 -7.95 7.19 14.62
CA ARG A 15 -8.04 8.41 13.80
C ARG A 15 -6.67 9.02 13.52
N LEU A 16 -5.79 9.05 14.52
CA LEU A 16 -4.41 9.54 14.37
C LEU A 16 -3.61 8.66 13.41
N GLN A 17 -3.74 7.34 13.53
CA GLN A 17 -3.12 6.37 12.63
C GLN A 17 -3.59 6.56 11.18
N GLN A 18 -4.91 6.67 10.96
CA GLN A 18 -5.45 6.90 9.62
C GLN A 18 -4.97 8.22 9.01
N ARG A 19 -4.89 9.31 9.79
CA ARG A 19 -4.36 10.59 9.32
C ARG A 19 -2.88 10.51 8.97
N TYR A 20 -2.09 9.79 9.77
CA TYR A 20 -0.67 9.52 9.51
C TYR A 20 -0.45 8.65 8.26
N MET A 21 -1.30 7.65 8.06
CA MET A 21 -1.24 6.79 6.86
C MET A 21 -1.75 7.51 5.61
N THR A 22 -2.66 8.47 5.75
CA THR A 22 -3.19 9.24 4.61
C THR A 22 -2.10 10.06 3.91
N SER A 23 -1.20 10.71 4.66
CA SER A 23 -0.04 11.43 4.07
C SER A 23 1.02 10.50 3.49
N ARG A 24 0.98 9.22 3.87
CA ARG A 24 1.88 8.15 3.41
C ARG A 24 1.22 7.20 2.43
N ARG A 25 0.00 7.49 1.95
CA ARG A 25 -0.54 6.87 0.75
C ARG A 25 0.41 7.23 -0.37
N THR A 26 1.35 6.33 -0.64
CA THR A 26 2.30 6.43 -1.72
C THR A 26 1.50 6.53 -3.00
N SER A 27 1.47 7.73 -3.60
CA SER A 27 1.24 7.86 -5.02
C SER A 27 2.25 6.94 -5.73
N GLU A 28 1.80 6.27 -6.78
CA GLU A 28 2.63 5.38 -7.58
C GLU A 28 3.80 6.20 -8.16
N VAL A 29 4.98 6.13 -7.53
CA VAL A 29 6.21 6.76 -8.03
C VAL A 29 7.01 5.66 -8.71
N VAL A 30 6.94 5.62 -10.03
CA VAL A 30 7.76 4.72 -10.85
C VAL A 30 9.05 5.45 -11.23
N GLU A 31 9.97 5.54 -10.27
CA GLU A 31 11.33 6.02 -10.53
C GLU A 31 12.27 4.85 -10.83
N PRO A 32 13.26 5.01 -11.75
CA PRO A 32 14.29 3.99 -11.94
C PRO A 32 15.02 3.72 -10.61
N GLY A 33 14.88 2.51 -10.07
CA GLY A 33 15.57 2.07 -8.85
C GLY A 33 14.76 2.17 -7.54
N ARG A 34 13.51 2.67 -7.57
CA ARG A 34 12.64 2.70 -6.38
C ARG A 34 11.20 2.33 -6.73
N ILE A 35 10.78 1.14 -6.29
CA ILE A 35 9.41 0.66 -6.49
C ILE A 35 8.76 0.52 -5.11
N LEU A 36 7.74 1.34 -4.83
CA LEU A 36 6.91 1.24 -3.63
C LEU A 36 5.46 1.01 -4.08
N PHE A 37 4.92 -0.19 -3.84
CA PHE A 37 3.52 -0.52 -4.15
C PHE A 37 2.67 -0.57 -2.87
N HIS A 38 1.44 -0.06 -2.93
CA HIS A 38 0.37 -0.48 -2.04
C HIS A 38 -0.37 -1.69 -2.69
N PRO A 39 -0.68 -2.78 -1.95
CA PRO A 39 -0.69 -4.11 -2.56
C PRO A 39 -1.99 -4.61 -3.19
N GLN A 40 -3.08 -3.82 -3.29
CA GLN A 40 -4.40 -4.42 -3.57
C GLN A 40 -5.01 -4.09 -4.93
N ASP A 41 -4.75 -2.91 -5.51
CA ASP A 41 -5.47 -2.50 -6.74
C ASP A 41 -4.67 -2.71 -8.04
N CYS A 42 -3.41 -3.13 -7.97
CA CYS A 42 -2.52 -3.21 -9.15
C CYS A 42 -2.01 -4.61 -9.48
N GLU A 43 -2.46 -5.65 -8.79
CA GLU A 43 -1.98 -7.03 -8.98
C GLU A 43 -2.12 -7.49 -10.44
N SER A 44 -3.29 -7.30 -11.04
CA SER A 44 -3.58 -7.69 -12.42
C SER A 44 -2.68 -6.96 -13.43
N ARG A 45 -2.42 -5.66 -13.21
CA ARG A 45 -1.55 -4.84 -14.06
C ARG A 45 -0.08 -5.23 -13.92
N ILE A 46 0.39 -5.50 -12.71
CA ILE A 46 1.75 -5.96 -12.42
C ILE A 46 1.99 -7.33 -13.05
N MET A 47 1.05 -8.26 -12.90
CA MET A 47 1.15 -9.60 -13.49
C MET A 47 1.21 -9.55 -15.02
N LEU A 48 0.45 -8.65 -15.66
CA LEU A 48 0.46 -8.48 -17.11
C LEU A 48 1.81 -7.92 -17.60
N GLU A 49 2.37 -6.92 -16.92
CA GLU A 49 3.69 -6.38 -17.26
C GLU A 49 4.83 -7.37 -16.98
N TYR A 50 4.71 -8.17 -15.92
CA TYR A 50 5.66 -9.25 -15.61
C TYR A 50 5.68 -10.31 -16.70
N GLN A 51 4.51 -10.76 -17.17
CA GLN A 51 4.40 -11.73 -18.28
C GLN A 51 5.02 -11.19 -19.58
N LYS A 52 4.81 -9.91 -19.92
CA LYS A 52 5.46 -9.28 -21.08
C LYS A 52 6.98 -9.34 -20.98
N ARG A 53 7.55 -9.09 -19.79
CA ARG A 53 9.01 -9.15 -19.56
C ARG A 53 9.55 -10.56 -19.70
N LEU A 54 8.87 -11.56 -19.14
CA LEU A 54 9.27 -12.97 -19.30
C LEU A 54 9.29 -13.42 -20.76
N LYS A 55 8.26 -13.03 -21.53
CA LYS A 55 8.19 -13.32 -22.97
C LYS A 55 9.33 -12.65 -23.74
N LYS A 56 9.66 -11.39 -23.41
CA LYS A 56 10.81 -10.68 -24.01
C LYS A 56 12.13 -11.40 -23.73
N LEU A 57 12.26 -11.99 -22.54
CA LEU A 57 13.44 -12.74 -22.12
C LEU A 57 13.44 -14.20 -22.61
N LYS A 58 12.41 -14.65 -23.34
CA LYS A 58 12.24 -16.05 -23.81
C LYS A 58 12.29 -17.08 -22.69
N LEU A 59 11.91 -16.68 -21.48
CA LEU A 59 11.86 -17.57 -20.31
C LEU A 59 10.51 -18.28 -20.18
N LYS A 60 9.53 -17.93 -21.02
CA LYS A 60 8.21 -18.55 -21.09
C LYS A 60 7.53 -18.27 -22.43
#